data_AF-A0A1B9SD48-F1
#
_entry.id   AF-A0A1B9SD48-F1
#
_cell.length_a   1.000
_cell.length_b   1.000
_cell.length_c   1.000
_cell.angle_alpha   90.00
_cell.angle_beta   90.00
_cell.angle_gamma   90.00
#
_symmetry.space_group_name_H-M   'P 1'
#
loop_
_entity.id
_entity.type
_entity.pdbx_description
1 polymer ?
#
loop_
_entity_poly.entity_id
_entity_poly.type
_entity_poly.pdbx_seq_one_letter_code
_entity_poly.pdbx_strand_id
1 'polypeptide(L)'
;MRIAASILSLLAIAFVLSSCQTAEEIRAADEARCGGYGFRRGSENFANCLMNQDLSRQADQRAFMESNDDFFWGPTVVVGGPRYYYHRGYWRR
;
A
#
# COMPACT_ATOMS: atom_id res chain seq x y z
N MET A 1 33.99 -4.66 9.33
CA MET A 1 32.92 -3.66 9.59
C MET A 1 32.76 -2.64 8.46
N ARG A 2 33.84 -2.04 7.91
CA ARG A 2 33.75 -1.03 6.82
C ARG A 2 33.11 -1.54 5.52
N ILE A 3 33.46 -2.76 5.11
CA ILE A 3 32.92 -3.39 3.89
C ILE A 3 31.42 -3.68 4.01
N ALA A 4 30.97 -4.17 5.17
CA ALA A 4 29.56 -4.41 5.45
C ALA A 4 28.74 -3.12 5.40
N ALA A 5 29.27 -2.02 5.95
CA ALA A 5 28.62 -0.70 5.88
C ALA A 5 28.51 -0.20 4.42
N SER A 6 29.55 -0.38 3.61
CA SER A 6 29.52 0.01 2.19
C SER A 6 28.49 -0.80 1.38
N ILE A 7 28.38 -2.10 1.61
CA ILE A 7 27.39 -2.96 0.96
C ILE A 7 25.97 -2.54 1.36
N LEU A 8 25.76 -2.27 2.65
CA LEU A 8 24.44 -1.84 3.15
C LEU A 8 24.01 -0.52 2.52
N SER A 9 24.92 0.45 2.38
CA SER A 9 24.66 1.73 1.71
C SER A 9 24.29 1.54 0.23
N LEU A 10 25.00 0.66 -0.48
CA LEU A 10 24.70 0.36 -1.89
C LEU A 10 23.34 -0.30 -2.06
N LEU A 11 22.97 -1.23 -1.17
CA LEU A 11 21.66 -1.87 -1.16
C LEU A 11 20.55 -0.84 -0.87
N ALA A 12 20.74 0.04 0.11
CA ALA A 12 19.77 1.09 0.41
C ALA A 12 19.51 2.00 -0.80
N ILE A 13 20.56 2.40 -1.52
CA ILE A 13 20.43 3.22 -2.73
C ILE A 13 19.67 2.46 -3.83
N ALA A 14 19.98 1.17 -4.04
CA ALA A 14 19.30 0.35 -5.03
C ALA A 14 17.80 0.20 -4.75
N PHE A 15 17.41 0.02 -3.47
CA PHE A 15 16.00 -0.06 -3.07
C PHE A 15 15.23 1.24 -3.28
N VAL A 16 15.85 2.40 -3.01
CA VAL A 16 15.21 3.69 -3.27
C VAL A 16 14.96 3.86 -4.77
N LEU A 17 15.92 3.49 -5.60
CA LEU A 17 15.79 3.58 -7.07
C LEU A 17 14.75 2.60 -7.64
N SER A 18 14.57 1.41 -7.05
CA SER A 18 13.60 0.43 -7.53
C SER A 18 12.15 0.74 -7.13
N SER A 19 11.91 1.77 -6.30
CA SER A 19 10.55 2.16 -5.88
C SER A 19 9.77 2.96 -6.93
N CYS A 20 10.44 3.39 -8.01
CA CYS A 20 9.82 4.20 -9.05
C CYS A 20 9.09 3.28 -10.04
N GLN A 21 7.79 3.06 -9.83
CA GLN A 21 6.93 2.33 -10.78
C GLN A 21 6.16 3.32 -11.65
N THR A 22 6.10 3.07 -12.96
CA THR A 22 5.40 3.97 -13.89
C THR A 22 3.90 3.65 -13.94
N ALA A 23 3.07 4.64 -14.29
CA ALA A 23 1.63 4.44 -14.45
C ALA A 23 1.30 3.37 -15.51
N GLU A 24 2.11 3.29 -16.57
CA GLU A 24 1.94 2.30 -17.63
C GLU A 24 2.27 0.88 -17.16
N GLU A 25 3.32 0.71 -16.36
CA GLU A 25 3.70 -0.58 -15.80
C GLU A 25 2.62 -1.11 -14.83
N ILE A 26 2.04 -0.22 -14.02
CA ILE A 26 0.90 -0.54 -13.15
C ILE A 26 -0.29 -1.00 -14.00
N ARG A 27 -0.63 -0.25 -15.07
CA ARG A 27 -1.72 -0.62 -15.98
C ARG A 27 -1.48 -1.98 -16.63
N ALA A 28 -0.28 -2.23 -17.14
CA ALA A 28 0.08 -3.49 -17.77
C ALA A 28 -0.04 -4.66 -16.77
N ALA A 29 0.36 -4.46 -15.52
CA ALA A 29 0.21 -5.45 -14.46
C ALA A 29 -1.27 -5.74 -14.11
N ASP A 30 -2.10 -4.71 -14.02
CA ASP A 30 -3.54 -4.83 -13.76
C ASP A 30 -4.25 -5.54 -14.93
N GLU A 31 -3.91 -5.19 -16.17
CA GLU A 31 -4.42 -5.86 -17.37
C GLU A 31 -3.98 -7.33 -17.45
N ALA A 32 -2.73 -7.63 -17.10
CA ALA A 32 -2.23 -9.00 -17.05
C ALA A 32 -2.94 -9.83 -15.99
N ARG A 33 -3.20 -9.26 -14.80
CA ARG A 33 -3.96 -9.91 -13.73
C ARG A 33 -5.39 -10.21 -14.16
N CYS A 34 -6.11 -9.23 -14.71
CA CYS A 34 -7.48 -9.43 -15.20
C CYS A 34 -7.53 -10.43 -16.37
N GLY A 35 -6.52 -10.43 -17.25
CA GLY A 35 -6.36 -11.44 -18.29
C GLY A 35 -6.10 -12.84 -17.73
N GLY A 36 -5.33 -12.96 -16.64
CA GLY A 36 -5.05 -14.22 -15.95
C GLY A 36 -6.29 -14.87 -15.33
N TYR A 37 -7.32 -14.09 -14.97
CA TYR A 37 -8.62 -14.62 -14.55
C TYR A 37 -9.47 -15.15 -15.71
N GLY A 38 -9.03 -14.99 -16.96
CA GLY A 38 -9.73 -15.46 -18.16
C GLY A 38 -10.68 -14.45 -18.78
N PHE A 39 -10.68 -13.20 -18.31
CA PHE A 39 -11.49 -12.14 -18.91
C PHE A 39 -10.89 -11.68 -20.24
N ARG A 40 -11.74 -11.54 -21.26
CA ARG A 40 -11.33 -10.99 -22.56
C ARG A 40 -11.22 -9.47 -22.48
N ARG A 41 -10.12 -8.91 -23.00
CA ARG A 41 -9.97 -7.44 -23.11
C ARG A 41 -11.16 -6.85 -23.88
N GLY A 42 -11.62 -5.68 -23.44
CA GLY A 42 -12.77 -4.98 -24.02
C GLY A 42 -14.14 -5.55 -23.65
N SER A 43 -14.21 -6.59 -22.81
CA SER A 43 -15.47 -7.06 -22.24
C SER A 43 -15.87 -6.27 -21.00
N GLU A 44 -17.17 -6.24 -20.70
CA GLU A 44 -17.70 -5.63 -19.47
C GLU A 44 -17.08 -6.25 -18.21
N ASN A 45 -16.91 -7.59 -18.20
CA ASN A 45 -16.27 -8.29 -17.09
C ASN A 45 -14.81 -7.86 -16.88
N PHE A 46 -14.09 -7.56 -17.96
CA PHE A 46 -12.72 -7.04 -17.87
C PHE A 46 -12.70 -5.63 -17.29
N ALA A 47 -13.62 -4.75 -17.71
CA ALA A 47 -13.76 -3.42 -17.14
C ALA A 47 -14.14 -3.46 -15.65
N ASN A 48 -15.06 -4.36 -15.27
CA ASN A 48 -15.45 -4.58 -13.89
C ASN A 48 -14.29 -5.11 -13.03
N CYS A 49 -13.45 -6.00 -13.57
CA CYS A 49 -12.24 -6.47 -12.89
C CYS A 49 -11.29 -5.31 -12.55
N LEU A 50 -10.98 -4.46 -13.54
CA LEU A 50 -10.12 -3.29 -13.34
C LEU A 50 -10.73 -2.30 -12.34
N MET A 51 -12.03 -2.04 -12.45
CA MET A 51 -12.74 -1.14 -11.53
C MET A 51 -12.69 -1.66 -10.08
N ASN A 52 -12.94 -2.95 -9.86
CA ASN A 52 -12.87 -3.55 -8.53
C ASN A 52 -11.45 -3.49 -7.96
N GLN A 53 -10.43 -3.65 -8.80
CA GLN A 53 -9.04 -3.55 -8.37
C GLN A 53 -8.69 -2.12 -7.91
N ASP A 54 -9.17 -1.10 -8.64
CA ASP A 54 -9.00 0.30 -8.23
C ASP A 54 -9.72 0.60 -6.91
N LEU A 55 -10.97 0.16 -6.78
CA LEU A 55 -11.75 0.30 -5.55
C LEU A 55 -11.08 -0.37 -4.34
N SER A 56 -10.52 -1.57 -4.53
CA SER A 56 -9.76 -2.27 -3.49
C SER A 56 -8.53 -1.45 -3.06
N ARG A 57 -7.78 -0.90 -4.03
CA ARG A 57 -6.58 -0.11 -3.76
C ARG A 57 -6.92 1.16 -2.98
N GLN A 58 -8.02 1.83 -3.32
CA GLN A 58 -8.53 2.97 -2.55
C GLN A 58 -9.01 2.56 -1.15
N ALA A 59 -9.63 1.39 -1.00
CA ALA A 59 -10.04 0.88 0.31
C ALA A 59 -8.84 0.60 1.21
N ASP A 60 -7.77 0.00 0.68
CA ASP A 60 -6.52 -0.22 1.42
C ASP A 60 -5.87 1.10 1.85
N GLN A 61 -5.88 2.12 0.98
CA GLN A 61 -5.40 3.46 1.31
C GLN A 61 -6.23 4.10 2.42
N ARG A 62 -7.56 4.03 2.33
CA ARG A 62 -8.46 4.52 3.39
C ARG A 62 -8.19 3.80 4.72
N ALA A 63 -8.10 2.47 4.69
CA ALA A 63 -7.82 1.67 5.88
C ALA A 63 -6.45 2.02 6.50
N PHE A 64 -5.43 2.25 5.66
CA PHE A 64 -4.12 2.70 6.13
C PHE A 64 -4.18 4.09 6.76
N MET A 65 -4.88 5.04 6.14
CA MET A 65 -5.05 6.38 6.72
C MET A 65 -5.79 6.32 8.05
N GLU A 66 -6.89 5.59 8.12
CA GLU A 66 -7.67 5.39 9.35
C GLU A 66 -6.85 4.72 10.45
N SER A 67 -6.04 3.71 10.12
CA SER A 67 -5.21 3.02 11.12
C SER A 67 -4.07 3.88 11.69
N ASN A 68 -3.67 4.92 10.97
CA ASN A 68 -2.59 5.82 11.37
C ASN A 68 -3.11 7.22 11.75
N ASP A 69 -4.42 7.43 11.81
CA ASP A 69 -5.03 8.72 12.13
C ASP A 69 -4.54 9.23 13.50
N ASP A 70 -4.53 8.35 14.51
CA ASP A 70 -4.00 8.66 15.84
C ASP A 70 -2.50 9.03 15.83
N PHE A 71 -1.72 8.46 14.90
CA PHE A 71 -0.28 8.73 14.81
C PHE A 71 0.00 10.07 14.11
N PHE A 72 -0.72 10.40 13.04
CA PHE A 72 -0.50 11.61 12.24
C PHE A 72 -1.29 12.83 12.71
N TRP A 73 -2.50 12.62 13.24
CA TRP A 73 -3.47 13.66 13.60
C TRP A 73 -4.00 13.55 15.04
N GLY A 74 -3.62 12.50 15.78
CA GLY A 74 -3.94 12.37 17.20
C GLY A 74 -3.22 13.40 18.07
N PRO A 75 -3.70 13.63 19.30
CA PRO A 75 -3.05 14.57 20.23
C PRO A 75 -1.60 14.14 20.44
N THR A 76 -0.66 15.08 20.33
CA THR A 76 0.76 14.83 20.56
C THR A 76 0.95 14.28 21.97
N VAL A 77 1.10 12.96 22.10
CA VAL A 77 1.39 12.36 23.40
C VAL A 77 2.82 12.75 23.78
N VAL A 78 2.94 13.67 24.73
CA VAL A 78 4.19 13.87 25.48
C VAL A 78 4.53 12.51 26.07
N VAL A 79 5.65 11.92 25.63
CA VAL A 79 6.13 10.61 26.11
C VAL A 79 6.49 10.77 27.60
N GLY A 80 5.51 10.54 28.46
CA GLY A 80 5.61 10.84 29.89
C GLY A 80 4.31 10.53 30.64
N GLY A 81 3.70 9.37 30.42
CA GLY A 81 2.58 8.90 31.24
C GLY A 81 1.85 7.69 30.65
N PRO A 82 1.36 6.73 31.46
CA PRO A 82 0.73 5.52 30.96
C PRO A 82 -0.70 5.86 30.50
N ARG A 83 -0.90 6.04 29.19
CA ARG A 83 -2.25 6.05 28.61
C ARG A 83 -2.56 4.68 28.03
N TYR A 84 -3.56 4.05 28.62
CA TYR A 84 -4.26 2.89 28.07
C TYR A 84 -4.97 3.33 26.78
N TYR A 85 -4.54 2.84 25.63
CA TYR A 85 -5.27 3.02 24.38
C TYR A 85 -6.37 1.96 24.31
N TYR A 86 -7.63 2.41 24.38
CA TYR A 86 -8.76 1.59 23.94
C TYR A 86 -8.64 1.45 22.41
N HIS A 87 -8.13 0.31 21.93
CA HIS A 87 -8.34 -0.07 20.54
C HIS A 87 -9.85 -0.16 20.31
N ARG A 88 -10.44 0.83 19.64
CA ARG A 88 -11.80 0.72 19.09
C ARG A 88 -11.70 -0.22 17.90
N GLY A 89 -11.72 -1.52 18.19
CA GLY A 89 -11.75 -2.57 17.18
C GLY A 89 -13.05 -2.47 16.38
N TYR A 90 -12.93 -2.12 15.10
CA TYR A 90 -14.00 -2.32 14.15
C TYR A 90 -13.79 -3.66 13.44
N TRP A 91 -14.15 -4.72 14.15
CA TRP A 91 -14.42 -5.99 13.49
C TRP A 91 -15.65 -5.83 12.61
N ARG A 92 -15.47 -6.08 11.30
CA ARG A 92 -16.45 -6.47 10.26
C ARG A 92 -17.90 -6.03 10.43
N ARG A 93 -18.43 -5.35 9.40
CA ARG A 93 -19.67 -5.79 8.78
C ARG A 93 -19.53 -5.77 7.26
#